data_AF-A0A524LE69-F1
#
_entry.id   AF-A0A524LE69-F1
#
_cell.length_a   1.000
_cell.length_b   1.000
_cell.length_c   1.000
_cell.angle_alpha   90.00
_cell.angle_beta   90.00
_cell.angle_gamma   90.00
#
_symmetry.space_group_name_H-M   'P 1'
#
loop_
_entity.id
_entity.type
_entity.pdbx_description
1 polymer ?
#
loop_
_entity_poly.entity_id
_entity_poly.type
_entity_poly.pdbx_seq_one_letter_code
_entity_poly.pdbx_strand_id
1 'polypeptide(L)'
;SVNSTHVNRFLSEVYPDLTAKVFRTYHASTIMREELKMSKAKKTDPEFIKKAAFKRANLEVARVMNHTKQAPQGWRGSADRYRDRIKKAEARVQKATADLKVQQTRFRKIKKKEDSDRAKKQELIKKKKDTLEKYKISVTSWRESRDKAKVTWDNARTQKSRTRSSKRKGTTTKKERLEEAQERIERSLDRLDKAEAGLTSARERYQNSKTSLEKHQQALVSWKEASAKRIAAGEKSVQIVKDRVTNAEHAKMKIEIDFTLAKESRTWNLGTSLKSYIHPKVVYKWSQSVDYDWRKIYSTALQRKFEGWIEK
;
A
#
# COMPACT_ATOMS: atom_id res chain seq x y z
N SER A 1 -60.97 -45.15 5.74
CA SER A 1 -60.05 -44.09 6.23
C SER A 1 -58.62 -44.44 5.81
N VAL A 2 -57.80 -43.45 5.45
CA VAL A 2 -56.39 -43.67 5.09
C VAL A 2 -55.53 -43.40 6.32
N ASN A 3 -54.69 -44.36 6.72
CA ASN A 3 -53.76 -44.22 7.85
C ASN A 3 -52.30 -44.27 7.36
N SER A 4 -51.34 -44.03 8.24
CA SER A 4 -49.90 -44.01 7.92
C SER A 4 -49.39 -45.33 7.33
N THR A 5 -49.93 -46.46 7.76
CA THR A 5 -49.61 -47.79 7.23
C THR A 5 -50.05 -47.92 5.77
N HIS A 6 -51.26 -47.44 5.44
CA HIS A 6 -51.74 -47.43 4.05
C HIS A 6 -50.85 -46.58 3.14
N VAL A 7 -50.41 -45.39 3.61
CA VAL A 7 -49.52 -44.51 2.85
C VAL A 7 -48.14 -45.14 2.64
N ASN A 8 -47.53 -45.69 3.69
CA ASN A 8 -46.20 -46.30 3.55
C ASN A 8 -46.24 -47.56 2.69
N ARG A 9 -47.30 -48.39 2.77
CA ARG A 9 -47.48 -49.54 1.89
C ARG A 9 -47.51 -49.12 0.41
N PHE A 10 -48.30 -48.10 0.08
CA PHE A 10 -48.34 -47.54 -1.27
C PHE A 10 -46.97 -47.01 -1.74
N LEU A 11 -46.23 -46.34 -0.86
CA LEU A 11 -44.88 -45.85 -1.21
C LEU A 11 -43.88 -46.99 -1.43
N SER A 12 -43.95 -48.05 -0.62
CA SER A 12 -43.09 -49.24 -0.76
C SER A 12 -43.37 -50.02 -2.05
N GLU A 13 -44.60 -50.01 -2.55
CA GLU A 13 -44.96 -50.57 -3.87
C GLU A 13 -44.25 -49.83 -5.02
N VAL A 14 -44.03 -48.52 -4.88
CA VAL A 14 -43.30 -47.71 -5.87
C VAL A 14 -41.78 -47.90 -5.74
N TYR A 15 -41.26 -47.95 -4.51
CA TYR A 15 -39.84 -48.23 -4.25
C TYR A 15 -39.66 -48.83 -2.85
N PRO A 16 -38.96 -49.98 -2.69
CA PRO A 16 -38.96 -50.77 -1.44
C PRO A 16 -38.61 -49.98 -0.16
N ASP A 17 -37.67 -49.04 -0.22
CA ASP A 17 -37.22 -48.27 0.96
C ASP A 17 -37.93 -46.90 1.12
N LEU A 18 -38.90 -46.60 0.27
CA LEU A 18 -39.56 -45.29 0.29
C LEU A 18 -40.60 -45.23 1.40
N THR A 19 -40.48 -44.23 2.26
CA THR A 19 -41.44 -43.94 3.32
C THR A 19 -41.76 -42.46 3.36
N ALA A 20 -42.88 -42.08 4.00
CA ALA A 20 -43.24 -40.67 4.19
C ALA A 20 -42.13 -39.86 4.88
N LYS A 21 -41.30 -40.52 5.72
CA LYS A 21 -40.15 -39.90 6.39
C LYS A 21 -39.01 -39.55 5.44
N VAL A 22 -38.78 -40.33 4.38
CA VAL A 22 -37.74 -40.07 3.37
C VAL A 22 -38.01 -38.73 2.68
N PHE A 23 -39.27 -38.42 2.34
CA PHE A 23 -39.65 -37.14 1.75
C PHE A 23 -39.34 -35.94 2.65
N ARG A 24 -39.56 -36.06 3.96
CA ARG A 24 -39.21 -34.99 4.92
C ARG A 24 -37.72 -34.68 4.94
N THR A 25 -36.88 -35.71 4.88
CA THR A 25 -35.41 -35.57 4.83
C THR A 25 -34.95 -35.00 3.48
N TYR A 26 -35.53 -35.47 2.38
CA TYR A 26 -35.25 -34.96 1.04
C TYR A 26 -35.61 -33.47 0.95
N HIS A 27 -36.82 -33.10 1.35
CA HIS A 27 -37.30 -31.73 1.29
C HIS A 27 -36.46 -30.77 2.14
N ALA A 28 -36.18 -31.12 3.40
CA ALA A 28 -35.32 -30.33 4.28
C ALA A 28 -33.90 -30.15 3.71
N SER A 29 -33.33 -31.22 3.14
CA SER A 29 -31.99 -31.18 2.55
C SER A 29 -31.93 -30.37 1.25
N THR A 30 -32.99 -30.39 0.45
CA THR A 30 -33.13 -29.59 -0.78
C THR A 30 -33.23 -28.10 -0.45
N ILE A 31 -34.11 -27.72 0.47
CA ILE A 31 -34.23 -26.33 0.94
C ILE A 31 -32.90 -25.85 1.50
N MET A 32 -32.24 -26.65 2.34
CA MET A 32 -30.93 -26.29 2.89
C MET A 32 -29.92 -25.98 1.78
N ARG A 33 -29.86 -26.83 0.74
CA ARG A 33 -28.95 -26.63 -0.39
C ARG A 33 -29.27 -25.36 -1.16
N GLU A 34 -30.53 -25.10 -1.43
CA GLU A 34 -31.00 -23.93 -2.17
C GLU A 34 -30.73 -22.64 -1.40
N GLU A 35 -31.09 -22.58 -0.12
CA GLU A 35 -30.86 -21.43 0.75
C GLU A 35 -29.37 -21.13 0.92
N LEU A 36 -28.54 -22.17 1.09
CA LEU A 36 -27.09 -22.01 1.14
C LEU A 36 -26.52 -21.48 -0.18
N LYS A 37 -27.07 -21.89 -1.34
CA LYS A 37 -26.71 -21.35 -2.65
C LYS A 37 -27.15 -19.89 -2.80
N MET A 38 -28.35 -19.56 -2.34
CA MET A 38 -28.91 -18.20 -2.37
C MET A 38 -28.19 -17.23 -1.45
N SER A 39 -27.57 -17.73 -0.37
CA SER A 39 -26.79 -16.90 0.56
C SER A 39 -25.59 -16.20 -0.08
N LYS A 40 -25.09 -16.69 -1.22
CA LYS A 40 -23.92 -16.17 -1.96
C LYS A 40 -22.66 -15.95 -1.10
N ALA A 41 -22.53 -16.67 0.01
CA ALA A 41 -21.35 -16.63 0.85
C ALA A 41 -20.11 -17.05 0.06
N LYS A 42 -19.02 -16.29 0.20
CA LYS A 42 -17.76 -16.47 -0.52
C LYS A 42 -16.65 -16.94 0.41
N LYS A 43 -15.60 -17.52 -0.18
CA LYS A 43 -14.38 -17.90 0.55
C LYS A 43 -13.71 -16.72 1.27
N THR A 44 -13.76 -15.53 0.66
CA THR A 44 -13.19 -14.28 1.19
C THR A 44 -13.98 -13.67 2.35
N ASP A 45 -15.21 -14.11 2.58
CA ASP A 45 -16.06 -13.49 3.60
C ASP A 45 -15.57 -13.82 5.01
N PRO A 46 -15.70 -12.89 5.97
CA PRO A 46 -15.44 -13.18 7.37
C PRO A 46 -16.24 -14.38 7.87
N GLU A 47 -15.63 -15.12 8.81
CA GLU A 47 -16.22 -16.36 9.35
C GLU A 47 -17.64 -16.16 9.91
N PHE A 48 -17.93 -15.00 10.52
CA PHE A 48 -19.24 -14.71 11.07
C PHE A 48 -20.34 -14.57 10.00
N ILE A 49 -20.00 -14.13 8.78
CA ILE A 49 -20.92 -14.04 7.65
C ILE A 49 -21.27 -15.44 7.16
N LYS A 50 -20.26 -16.31 6.98
CA LYS A 50 -20.46 -17.72 6.61
C LYS A 50 -21.35 -18.42 7.65
N LYS A 51 -21.03 -18.26 8.93
CA LYS A 51 -21.86 -18.82 10.02
C LYS A 51 -23.30 -18.30 10.01
N ALA A 52 -23.49 -17.02 9.72
CA ALA A 52 -24.81 -16.42 9.63
C ALA A 52 -25.61 -16.93 8.43
N ALA A 53 -24.98 -17.08 7.26
CA ALA A 53 -25.59 -17.68 6.07
C ALA A 53 -26.13 -19.08 6.38
N PHE A 54 -25.32 -19.93 7.03
CA PHE A 54 -25.77 -21.24 7.47
C PHE A 54 -26.98 -21.17 8.42
N LYS A 55 -26.91 -20.30 9.44
CA LYS A 55 -27.99 -20.16 10.42
C LYS A 55 -29.31 -19.68 9.78
N ARG A 56 -29.24 -18.79 8.78
CA ARG A 56 -30.41 -18.36 7.99
C ARG A 56 -31.00 -19.54 7.21
N ALA A 57 -30.16 -20.28 6.49
CA ALA A 57 -30.63 -21.46 5.76
C ALA A 57 -31.29 -22.50 6.68
N ASN A 58 -30.70 -22.79 7.84
CA ASN A 58 -31.30 -23.73 8.80
C ASN A 58 -32.59 -23.18 9.42
N LEU A 59 -32.71 -21.86 9.58
CA LEU A 59 -33.95 -21.22 10.03
C LEU A 59 -35.07 -21.38 9.00
N GLU A 60 -34.79 -21.21 7.72
CA GLU A 60 -35.79 -21.45 6.67
C GLU A 60 -36.21 -22.93 6.62
N VAL A 61 -35.27 -23.86 6.76
CA VAL A 61 -35.61 -25.29 6.88
C VAL A 61 -36.52 -25.53 8.09
N ALA A 62 -36.23 -24.95 9.24
CA ALA A 62 -37.07 -25.09 10.43
C ALA A 62 -38.47 -24.48 10.23
N ARG A 63 -38.59 -23.39 9.47
CA ARG A 63 -39.88 -22.77 9.10
C ARG A 63 -40.71 -23.70 8.23
N VAL A 64 -40.13 -24.19 7.13
CA VAL A 64 -40.84 -25.06 6.19
C VAL A 64 -41.22 -26.40 6.83
N MET A 65 -40.35 -26.93 7.70
CA MET A 65 -40.61 -28.18 8.42
C MET A 65 -41.49 -28.02 9.66
N ASN A 66 -41.95 -26.80 9.94
CA ASN A 66 -42.77 -26.41 11.09
C ASN A 66 -42.19 -26.82 12.46
N HIS A 67 -40.87 -26.67 12.65
CA HIS A 67 -40.19 -27.01 13.90
C HIS A 67 -40.23 -25.82 14.85
N THR A 68 -41.34 -25.64 15.57
CA THR A 68 -41.51 -24.54 16.52
C THR A 68 -41.02 -24.89 17.93
N LYS A 69 -40.81 -23.85 18.75
CA LYS A 69 -40.55 -23.94 20.19
C LYS A 69 -41.19 -22.75 20.89
N GLN A 70 -41.43 -22.90 22.19
CA GLN A 70 -41.90 -21.81 23.04
C GLN A 70 -40.89 -20.66 23.05
N ALA A 71 -41.39 -19.42 22.99
CA ALA A 71 -40.55 -18.24 23.05
C ALA A 71 -39.89 -18.13 24.43
N PRO A 72 -38.61 -17.72 24.53
CA PRO A 72 -37.96 -17.49 25.81
C PRO A 72 -38.65 -16.37 26.60
N GLN A 73 -38.94 -16.62 27.87
CA GLN A 73 -39.61 -15.66 28.76
C GLN A 73 -38.79 -14.35 28.94
N GLY A 74 -37.46 -14.47 29.05
CA GLY A 74 -36.52 -13.33 29.21
C GLY A 74 -36.09 -12.63 27.92
N TRP A 75 -36.87 -12.70 26.83
CA TRP A 75 -36.46 -12.14 25.54
C TRP A 75 -36.26 -10.63 25.57
N ARG A 76 -37.14 -9.86 26.25
CA ARG A 76 -37.07 -8.39 26.30
C ARG A 76 -35.70 -7.91 26.80
N GLY A 77 -35.27 -8.38 27.98
CA GLY A 77 -33.96 -8.04 28.54
C GLY A 77 -32.78 -8.56 27.71
N SER A 78 -32.96 -9.62 26.90
CA SER A 78 -31.92 -10.05 25.96
C SER A 78 -31.83 -9.11 24.75
N ALA A 79 -32.96 -8.64 24.23
CA ALA A 79 -33.02 -7.68 23.15
C ALA A 79 -32.43 -6.32 23.54
N ASP A 80 -32.70 -5.84 24.76
CA ASP A 80 -32.12 -4.59 25.27
C ASP A 80 -30.60 -4.69 25.39
N ARG A 81 -30.07 -5.82 25.89
CA ARG A 81 -28.63 -6.08 25.90
C ARG A 81 -28.00 -6.08 24.50
N TYR A 82 -28.70 -6.56 23.48
CA TYR A 82 -28.22 -6.46 22.09
C TYR A 82 -28.19 -5.00 21.62
N ARG A 83 -29.26 -4.24 21.85
CA ARG A 83 -29.34 -2.81 21.49
C ARG A 83 -28.21 -2.01 22.14
N ASP A 84 -27.94 -2.23 23.42
CA ASP A 84 -26.84 -1.58 24.14
C ASP A 84 -25.48 -1.92 23.56
N ARG A 85 -25.26 -3.20 23.19
CA ARG A 85 -24.02 -3.65 22.56
C ARG A 85 -23.84 -3.04 21.17
N ILE A 86 -24.91 -2.92 20.39
CA ILE A 86 -24.90 -2.25 19.07
C ILE A 86 -24.55 -0.77 19.25
N LYS A 87 -25.22 -0.05 20.16
CA LYS A 87 -24.91 1.36 20.47
C LYS A 87 -23.46 1.57 20.88
N LYS A 88 -22.91 0.69 21.73
CA LYS A 88 -21.49 0.71 22.12
C LYS A 88 -20.56 0.43 20.93
N ALA A 89 -20.92 -0.50 20.05
CA ALA A 89 -20.15 -0.80 18.84
C ALA A 89 -20.17 0.36 17.84
N GLU A 90 -21.32 1.03 17.68
CA GLU A 90 -21.45 2.24 16.87
C GLU A 90 -20.57 3.37 17.35
N ALA A 91 -20.56 3.64 18.66
CA ALA A 91 -19.67 4.64 19.24
C ALA A 91 -18.18 4.30 18.99
N ARG A 92 -17.80 3.01 19.00
CA ARG A 92 -16.44 2.57 18.67
C ARG A 92 -16.09 2.80 17.20
N VAL A 93 -17.02 2.51 16.28
CA VAL A 93 -16.84 2.79 14.84
C VAL A 93 -16.69 4.29 14.63
N GLN A 94 -17.56 5.12 15.21
CA GLN A 94 -17.48 6.58 15.11
C GLN A 94 -16.14 7.10 15.62
N LYS A 95 -15.68 6.65 16.79
CA LYS A 95 -14.36 7.02 17.31
C LYS A 95 -13.22 6.62 16.36
N ALA A 96 -13.22 5.38 15.86
CA ALA A 96 -12.18 4.90 14.95
C ALA A 96 -12.16 5.67 13.62
N THR A 97 -13.34 6.02 13.07
CA THR A 97 -13.45 6.82 11.84
C THR A 97 -12.95 8.26 12.04
N ALA A 98 -13.23 8.87 13.20
CA ALA A 98 -12.69 10.17 13.57
C ALA A 98 -11.15 10.12 13.67
N ASP A 99 -10.61 9.10 14.35
CA ASP A 99 -9.17 8.88 14.46
C ASP A 99 -8.52 8.70 13.07
N LEU A 100 -9.16 7.97 12.15
CA LEU A 100 -8.70 7.81 10.78
C LEU A 100 -8.61 9.15 10.04
N LYS A 101 -9.63 10.00 10.16
CA LYS A 101 -9.64 11.33 9.56
C LYS A 101 -8.52 12.21 10.12
N VAL A 102 -8.29 12.17 11.43
CA VAL A 102 -7.17 12.89 12.07
C VAL A 102 -5.83 12.39 11.55
N GLN A 103 -5.63 11.08 11.42
CA GLN A 103 -4.37 10.54 10.90
C GLN A 103 -4.16 10.86 9.42
N GLN A 104 -5.20 10.77 8.58
CA GLN A 104 -5.12 11.13 7.16
C GLN A 104 -4.78 12.61 6.97
N THR A 105 -5.37 13.51 7.76
CA THR A 105 -5.06 14.95 7.69
C THR A 105 -3.62 15.23 8.13
N ARG A 106 -3.13 14.58 9.19
CA ARG A 106 -1.73 14.65 9.62
C ARG A 106 -0.78 14.15 8.53
N PHE A 107 -1.06 13.00 7.95
CA PHE A 107 -0.26 12.43 6.86
C PHE A 107 -0.23 13.34 5.62
N ARG A 108 -1.37 13.92 5.24
CA ARG A 108 -1.44 14.90 4.14
C ARG A 108 -0.57 16.14 4.39
N LYS A 109 -0.53 16.64 5.64
CA LYS A 109 0.36 17.76 6.02
C LYS A 109 1.83 17.38 5.89
N ILE A 110 2.20 16.19 6.35
CA ILE A 110 3.57 15.66 6.20
C ILE A 110 3.95 15.60 4.72
N LYS A 111 3.12 14.96 3.88
CA LYS A 111 3.37 14.82 2.45
C LYS A 111 3.56 16.19 1.77
N LYS A 112 2.69 17.16 2.04
CA LYS A 112 2.83 18.53 1.52
C LYS A 112 4.15 19.19 1.93
N LYS A 113 4.58 19.01 3.19
CA LYS A 113 5.85 19.55 3.68
C LYS A 113 7.04 18.90 2.96
N GLU A 114 7.04 17.58 2.84
CA GLU A 114 8.08 16.83 2.12
C GLU A 114 8.17 17.27 0.66
N ASP A 115 7.03 17.42 -0.03
CA ASP A 115 7.00 17.88 -1.43
C ASP A 115 7.56 19.30 -1.59
N SER A 116 7.23 20.21 -0.66
CA SER A 116 7.78 21.57 -0.65
C SER A 116 9.29 21.59 -0.42
N ASP A 117 9.78 20.81 0.54
CA ASP A 117 11.20 20.71 0.86
C ASP A 117 11.99 20.07 -0.30
N ARG A 118 11.40 19.08 -0.98
CA ARG A 118 11.96 18.48 -2.20
C ARG A 118 12.14 19.53 -3.29
N ALA A 119 11.11 20.33 -3.56
CA ALA A 119 11.14 21.36 -4.59
C ALA A 119 12.25 22.39 -4.31
N LYS A 120 12.33 22.90 -3.07
CA LYS A 120 13.38 23.85 -2.65
C LYS A 120 14.79 23.28 -2.84
N LYS A 121 15.01 22.02 -2.45
CA LYS A 121 16.32 21.37 -2.60
C LYS A 121 16.69 21.14 -4.07
N GLN A 122 15.71 20.77 -4.92
CA GLN A 122 15.94 20.61 -6.35
C GLN A 122 16.26 21.95 -7.03
N GLU A 123 15.55 23.02 -6.66
CA GLU A 123 15.82 24.37 -7.16
C GLU A 123 17.22 24.85 -6.77
N LEU A 124 17.66 24.61 -5.52
CA LEU A 124 19.01 24.94 -5.08
C LEU A 124 20.09 24.21 -5.89
N ILE A 125 19.88 22.92 -6.18
CA ILE A 125 20.79 22.14 -7.02
C ILE A 125 20.81 22.67 -8.44
N LYS A 126 19.66 23.07 -9.00
CA LYS A 126 19.59 23.72 -10.32
C LYS A 126 20.44 24.99 -10.35
N LYS A 127 20.24 25.90 -9.40
CA LYS A 127 21.03 27.14 -9.28
C LYS A 127 22.53 26.86 -9.18
N LYS A 128 22.94 25.85 -8.41
CA LYS A 128 24.36 25.46 -8.30
C LYS A 128 24.91 24.86 -9.59
N LYS A 129 24.12 24.08 -10.34
CA LYS A 129 24.52 23.59 -11.67
C LYS A 129 24.74 24.76 -12.64
N ASP A 130 23.83 25.74 -12.64
CA ASP A 130 23.96 26.92 -13.49
C ASP A 130 25.22 27.74 -13.15
N THR A 131 25.51 27.91 -11.85
CA THR A 131 26.77 28.56 -11.40
C THR A 131 28.01 27.77 -11.81
N LEU A 132 27.97 26.43 -11.71
CA LEU A 132 29.09 25.58 -12.11
C LEU A 132 29.39 25.72 -13.61
N GLU A 133 28.35 25.78 -14.46
CA GLU A 133 28.52 25.98 -15.89
C GLU A 133 29.14 27.35 -16.21
N LYS A 134 28.72 28.41 -15.49
CA LYS A 134 29.37 29.73 -15.61
C LYS A 134 30.86 29.69 -15.27
N TYR A 135 31.24 28.99 -14.20
CA TYR A 135 32.66 28.84 -13.84
C TYR A 135 33.43 27.97 -14.83
N LYS A 136 32.80 26.95 -15.40
CA LYS A 136 33.38 26.14 -16.47
C LYS A 136 33.70 27.00 -17.71
N ILE A 137 32.77 27.86 -18.13
CA ILE A 137 32.99 28.84 -19.21
C ILE A 137 34.09 29.85 -18.85
N SER A 138 34.13 30.31 -17.60
CA SER A 138 35.21 31.19 -17.14
C SER A 138 36.58 30.51 -17.25
N VAL A 139 36.68 29.24 -16.85
CA VAL A 139 37.92 28.46 -16.99
C VAL A 139 38.33 28.33 -18.46
N THR A 140 37.41 28.07 -19.39
CA THR A 140 37.76 27.98 -20.82
C THR A 140 38.24 29.32 -21.36
N SER A 141 37.56 30.41 -21.03
CA SER A 141 37.97 31.77 -21.42
C SER A 141 39.36 32.18 -20.89
N TRP A 142 39.67 31.85 -19.63
CA TRP A 142 41.01 32.08 -19.08
C TRP A 142 42.07 31.18 -19.72
N ARG A 143 41.74 29.92 -20.10
CA ARG A 143 42.67 29.06 -20.86
C ARG A 143 43.02 29.67 -22.20
N GLU A 144 42.03 30.13 -22.96
CA GLU A 144 42.25 30.78 -24.24
C GLU A 144 43.09 32.06 -24.10
N SER A 145 42.83 32.86 -23.07
CA SER A 145 43.59 34.08 -22.78
C SER A 145 45.05 33.77 -22.45
N ARG A 146 45.29 32.72 -21.64
CA ARG A 146 46.62 32.20 -21.33
C ARG A 146 47.34 31.70 -22.58
N ASP A 147 46.66 30.93 -23.43
CA ASP A 147 47.24 30.39 -24.66
C ASP A 147 47.64 31.52 -25.63
N LYS A 148 46.80 32.54 -25.79
CA LYS A 148 47.11 33.74 -26.59
C LYS A 148 48.30 34.53 -26.01
N ALA A 149 48.34 34.71 -24.69
CA ALA A 149 49.46 35.38 -24.03
C ALA A 149 50.78 34.62 -24.22
N LYS A 150 50.74 33.28 -24.14
CA LYS A 150 51.90 32.42 -24.36
C LYS A 150 52.43 32.53 -25.78
N VAL A 151 51.57 32.45 -26.78
CA VAL A 151 51.95 32.66 -28.20
C VAL A 151 52.58 34.03 -28.40
N THR A 152 52.03 35.07 -27.77
CA THR A 152 52.58 36.44 -27.85
C THR A 152 54.00 36.52 -27.26
N TRP A 153 54.22 35.87 -26.12
CA TRP A 153 55.54 35.81 -25.48
C TRP A 153 56.56 34.98 -26.28
N ASP A 154 56.15 33.82 -26.80
CA ASP A 154 56.99 32.98 -27.67
C ASP A 154 57.41 33.75 -28.95
N ASN A 155 56.49 34.53 -29.53
CA ASN A 155 56.76 35.40 -30.67
C ASN A 155 57.75 36.52 -30.31
N ALA A 156 57.61 37.17 -29.15
CA ALA A 156 58.54 38.20 -28.69
C ALA A 156 59.96 37.65 -28.48
N ARG A 157 60.06 36.45 -27.90
CA ARG A 157 61.32 35.72 -27.72
C ARG A 157 61.98 35.37 -29.06
N THR A 158 61.18 34.88 -30.01
CA THR A 158 61.64 34.58 -31.38
C THR A 158 62.10 35.85 -32.11
N GLN A 159 61.38 36.95 -31.94
CA GLN A 159 61.75 38.24 -32.52
C GLN A 159 63.09 38.75 -31.98
N LYS A 160 63.32 38.69 -30.65
CA LYS A 160 64.62 39.02 -30.05
C LYS A 160 65.77 38.18 -30.63
N SER A 161 65.53 36.89 -30.83
CA SER A 161 66.50 35.99 -31.48
C SER A 161 66.81 36.45 -32.91
N ARG A 162 65.79 36.83 -33.70
CA ARG A 162 65.96 37.41 -35.05
C ARG A 162 66.71 38.75 -35.04
N THR A 163 66.46 39.64 -34.07
CA THR A 163 67.22 40.89 -33.94
C THR A 163 68.68 40.63 -33.58
N ARG A 164 68.96 39.59 -32.79
CA ARG A 164 70.32 39.15 -32.43
C ARG A 164 71.09 38.65 -33.65
N SER A 165 70.47 37.86 -34.53
CA SER A 165 71.09 37.32 -35.75
C SER A 165 71.11 38.30 -36.93
N SER A 166 70.31 39.37 -36.90
CA SER A 166 70.27 40.38 -37.95
C SER A 166 71.61 41.13 -38.11
N LYS A 167 72.05 41.26 -39.37
CA LYS A 167 73.20 42.07 -39.81
C LYS A 167 72.78 43.44 -40.40
N ARG A 168 71.49 43.75 -40.39
CA ARG A 168 70.93 44.96 -41.03
C ARG A 168 71.32 46.23 -40.25
N LYS A 169 71.98 47.17 -40.92
CA LYS A 169 72.25 48.53 -40.42
C LYS A 169 71.02 49.40 -40.68
N GLY A 170 70.63 50.17 -39.68
CA GLY A 170 69.47 51.06 -39.69
C GLY A 170 69.73 52.26 -38.79
N THR A 171 68.71 53.09 -38.58
CA THR A 171 68.79 54.35 -37.81
C THR A 171 69.01 54.15 -36.31
N THR A 172 68.58 53.02 -35.73
CA THR A 172 68.79 52.68 -34.30
C THR A 172 69.90 51.66 -34.09
N THR A 173 70.56 51.73 -32.94
CA THR A 173 71.65 50.82 -32.62
C THR A 173 71.15 49.39 -32.40
N LYS A 174 72.03 48.41 -32.61
CA LYS A 174 71.69 47.00 -32.34
C LYS A 174 71.41 46.76 -30.84
N LYS A 175 72.05 47.53 -29.96
CA LYS A 175 71.86 47.48 -28.50
C LYS A 175 70.44 47.93 -28.15
N GLU A 176 70.01 49.11 -28.59
CA GLU A 176 68.65 49.63 -28.34
C GLU A 176 67.57 48.67 -28.86
N ARG A 177 67.75 48.10 -30.07
CA ARG A 177 66.81 47.10 -30.62
C ARG A 177 66.72 45.81 -29.80
N LEU A 178 67.80 45.42 -29.12
CA LEU A 178 67.83 44.24 -28.24
C LEU A 178 67.21 44.54 -26.88
N GLU A 179 67.36 45.76 -26.38
CA GLU A 179 66.76 46.28 -25.15
C GLU A 179 65.25 46.40 -25.30
N GLU A 180 64.78 47.03 -26.38
CA GLU A 180 63.35 47.13 -26.70
C GLU A 180 62.70 45.74 -26.90
N ALA A 181 63.44 44.82 -27.52
CA ALA A 181 63.00 43.42 -27.64
C ALA A 181 62.95 42.70 -26.29
N GLN A 182 63.85 43.03 -25.34
CA GLN A 182 63.81 42.50 -23.98
C GLN A 182 62.61 43.05 -23.19
N GLU A 183 62.35 44.34 -23.25
CA GLU A 183 61.16 44.95 -22.62
C GLU A 183 59.84 44.38 -23.17
N ARG A 184 59.80 44.04 -24.48
CA ARG A 184 58.64 43.35 -25.07
C ARG A 184 58.46 41.95 -24.47
N ILE A 185 59.55 41.21 -24.27
CA ILE A 185 59.50 39.89 -23.62
C ILE A 185 58.97 40.03 -22.19
N GLU A 186 59.52 40.94 -21.38
CA GLU A 186 59.10 41.14 -20.00
C GLU A 186 57.63 41.55 -19.88
N ARG A 187 57.17 42.50 -20.71
CA ARG A 187 55.74 42.87 -20.76
C ARG A 187 54.84 41.71 -21.17
N SER A 188 55.28 40.90 -22.14
CA SER A 188 54.51 39.73 -22.58
C SER A 188 54.52 38.59 -21.54
N LEU A 189 55.58 38.48 -20.74
CA LEU A 189 55.70 37.53 -19.63
C LEU A 189 54.76 37.93 -18.48
N ASP A 190 54.74 39.20 -18.06
CA ASP A 190 53.80 39.70 -17.05
C ASP A 190 52.33 39.47 -17.46
N ARG A 191 52.01 39.66 -18.76
CA ARG A 191 50.67 39.31 -19.29
C ARG A 191 50.37 37.82 -19.21
N LEU A 192 51.35 36.97 -19.50
CA LEU A 192 51.23 35.52 -19.38
C LEU A 192 51.01 35.11 -17.92
N ASP A 193 51.83 35.63 -17.00
CA ASP A 193 51.75 35.35 -15.57
C ASP A 193 50.38 35.77 -14.99
N LYS A 194 49.88 36.95 -15.38
CA LYS A 194 48.51 37.41 -15.02
C LYS A 194 47.42 36.48 -15.57
N ALA A 195 47.57 36.00 -16.81
CA ALA A 195 46.63 35.06 -17.40
C ALA A 195 46.68 33.68 -16.74
N GLU A 196 47.87 33.21 -16.34
CA GLU A 196 48.06 31.97 -15.60
C GLU A 196 47.47 32.06 -14.18
N ALA A 197 47.71 33.17 -13.47
CA ALA A 197 47.09 33.43 -12.17
C ALA A 197 45.55 33.52 -12.27
N GLY A 198 45.02 34.19 -13.30
CA GLY A 198 43.57 34.22 -13.56
C GLY A 198 42.99 32.83 -13.82
N LEU A 199 43.72 32.00 -14.57
CA LEU A 199 43.34 30.62 -14.85
C LEU A 199 43.38 29.73 -13.60
N THR A 200 44.38 29.85 -12.73
CA THR A 200 44.44 29.08 -11.47
C THR A 200 43.27 29.46 -10.56
N SER A 201 43.00 30.76 -10.36
CA SER A 201 41.84 31.22 -9.59
C SER A 201 40.50 30.80 -10.20
N ALA A 202 40.37 30.76 -11.54
CA ALA A 202 39.17 30.25 -12.19
C ALA A 202 38.99 28.74 -11.95
N ARG A 203 40.08 27.96 -12.01
CA ARG A 203 40.06 26.52 -11.72
C ARG A 203 39.68 26.22 -10.29
N GLU A 204 40.23 26.94 -9.31
CA GLU A 204 39.84 26.79 -7.90
C GLU A 204 38.36 27.07 -7.69
N ARG A 205 37.84 28.17 -8.25
CA ARG A 205 36.40 28.49 -8.18
C ARG A 205 35.53 27.38 -8.77
N TYR A 206 35.94 26.82 -9.91
CA TYR A 206 35.26 25.68 -10.53
C TYR A 206 35.29 24.44 -9.63
N GLN A 207 36.45 24.06 -9.08
CA GLN A 207 36.57 22.89 -8.21
C GLN A 207 35.78 23.05 -6.91
N ASN A 208 35.82 24.22 -6.28
CA ASN A 208 35.05 24.52 -5.07
C ASN A 208 33.54 24.47 -5.35
N SER A 209 33.10 24.97 -6.51
CA SER A 209 31.70 24.86 -6.93
C SER A 209 31.29 23.41 -7.23
N LYS A 210 32.16 22.63 -7.89
CA LYS A 210 31.94 21.22 -8.22
C LYS A 210 31.76 20.38 -6.95
N THR A 211 32.71 20.48 -6.02
CA THR A 211 32.65 19.77 -4.74
C THR A 211 31.45 20.20 -3.90
N SER A 212 31.08 21.50 -3.92
CA SER A 212 29.85 21.98 -3.28
C SER A 212 28.60 21.33 -3.91
N LEU A 213 28.52 21.30 -5.24
CA LEU A 213 27.39 20.68 -5.96
C LEU A 213 27.28 19.19 -5.62
N GLU A 214 28.39 18.46 -5.62
CA GLU A 214 28.45 17.03 -5.25
C GLU A 214 27.94 16.80 -3.82
N LYS A 215 28.40 17.59 -2.85
CA LYS A 215 27.90 17.54 -1.45
C LYS A 215 26.39 17.75 -1.38
N HIS A 216 25.85 18.73 -2.12
CA HIS A 216 24.41 18.97 -2.13
C HIS A 216 23.62 17.88 -2.85
N GLN A 217 24.18 17.25 -3.89
CA GLN A 217 23.56 16.10 -4.56
C GLN A 217 23.51 14.89 -3.63
N GLN A 218 24.61 14.56 -2.94
CA GLN A 218 24.64 13.50 -1.94
C GLN A 218 23.64 13.77 -0.81
N ALA A 219 23.59 15.01 -0.31
CA ALA A 219 22.63 15.42 0.71
C ALA A 219 21.16 15.33 0.22
N LEU A 220 20.88 15.53 -1.07
CA LEU A 220 19.55 15.32 -1.63
C LEU A 220 19.19 13.84 -1.68
N VAL A 221 20.14 12.97 -2.04
CA VAL A 221 19.92 11.52 -2.08
C VAL A 221 19.60 10.99 -0.67
N SER A 222 20.44 11.29 0.31
CA SER A 222 20.21 10.88 1.70
C SER A 222 18.91 11.46 2.26
N TRP A 223 18.58 12.71 1.93
CA TRP A 223 17.31 13.31 2.30
C TRP A 223 16.11 12.61 1.65
N LYS A 224 16.20 12.21 0.38
CA LYS A 224 15.12 11.47 -0.32
C LYS A 224 14.88 10.12 0.34
N GLU A 225 15.92 9.40 0.73
CA GLU A 225 15.80 8.13 1.45
C GLU A 225 15.12 8.35 2.81
N ALA A 226 15.54 9.35 3.57
CA ALA A 226 14.92 9.69 4.85
C ALA A 226 13.47 10.17 4.70
N SER A 227 13.15 10.90 3.62
CA SER A 227 11.80 11.32 3.27
C SER A 227 10.92 10.12 2.94
N ALA A 228 11.40 9.20 2.10
CA ALA A 228 10.70 7.97 1.74
C ALA A 228 10.38 7.12 2.98
N LYS A 229 11.33 6.95 3.91
CA LYS A 229 11.11 6.25 5.19
C LYS A 229 9.99 6.92 6.02
N ARG A 230 9.98 8.26 6.10
CA ARG A 230 8.95 9.01 6.83
C ARG A 230 7.57 8.91 6.18
N ILE A 231 7.50 8.97 4.85
CA ILE A 231 6.25 8.76 4.09
C ILE A 231 5.74 7.34 4.32
N ALA A 232 6.58 6.32 4.18
CA ALA A 232 6.19 4.92 4.39
C ALA A 232 5.70 4.67 5.83
N ALA A 233 6.35 5.26 6.84
CA ALA A 233 5.89 5.18 8.24
C ALA A 233 4.52 5.85 8.44
N GLY A 234 4.29 6.98 7.77
CA GLY A 234 3.00 7.67 7.74
C GLY A 234 1.90 6.83 7.09
N GLU A 235 2.17 6.24 5.93
CA GLU A 235 1.25 5.35 5.21
C GLU A 235 0.89 4.12 6.04
N LYS A 236 1.89 3.48 6.66
CA LYS A 236 1.67 2.35 7.58
C LYS A 236 0.79 2.74 8.75
N SER A 237 1.00 3.93 9.33
CA SER A 237 0.18 4.43 10.44
C SER A 237 -1.28 4.65 10.02
N VAL A 238 -1.51 5.20 8.82
CA VAL A 238 -2.87 5.35 8.26
C VAL A 238 -3.51 4.00 8.01
N GLN A 239 -2.76 3.03 7.46
CA GLN A 239 -3.26 1.69 7.20
C GLN A 239 -3.68 0.98 8.49
N ILE A 240 -2.87 1.06 9.55
CA ILE A 240 -3.23 0.48 10.87
C ILE A 240 -4.55 1.04 11.38
N VAL A 241 -4.78 2.36 11.25
CA VAL A 241 -6.04 2.96 11.72
C VAL A 241 -7.20 2.61 10.80
N LYS A 242 -6.97 2.46 9.49
CA LYS A 242 -7.97 1.96 8.55
C LYS A 242 -8.41 0.54 8.92
N ASP A 243 -7.46 -0.35 9.22
CA ASP A 243 -7.76 -1.72 9.65
C ASP A 243 -8.55 -1.74 10.97
N ARG A 244 -8.27 -0.81 11.90
CA ARG A 244 -9.07 -0.65 13.13
C ARG A 244 -10.52 -0.27 12.84
N VAL A 245 -10.76 0.61 11.85
CA VAL A 245 -12.12 0.96 11.42
C VAL A 245 -12.83 -0.28 10.87
N THR A 246 -12.21 -0.97 9.92
CA THR A 246 -12.78 -2.19 9.32
C THR A 246 -13.08 -3.26 10.37
N ASN A 247 -12.18 -3.47 11.33
CA ASN A 247 -12.41 -4.41 12.43
C ASN A 247 -13.56 -3.98 13.35
N ALA A 248 -13.70 -2.69 13.64
CA ALA A 248 -14.82 -2.17 14.42
C ALA A 248 -16.16 -2.32 13.68
N GLU A 249 -16.18 -2.07 12.37
CA GLU A 249 -17.34 -2.26 11.50
C GLU A 249 -17.76 -3.73 11.45
N HIS A 250 -16.80 -4.65 11.24
CA HIS A 250 -17.07 -6.09 11.28
C HIS A 250 -17.61 -6.53 12.65
N ALA A 251 -17.08 -5.99 13.75
CA ALA A 251 -17.58 -6.29 15.09
C ALA A 251 -19.02 -5.81 15.28
N LYS A 252 -19.36 -4.59 14.80
CA LYS A 252 -20.74 -4.07 14.80
C LYS A 252 -21.66 -4.97 13.97
N MET A 253 -21.29 -5.22 12.71
CA MET A 253 -22.06 -6.04 11.77
C MET A 253 -22.33 -7.44 12.33
N LYS A 254 -21.35 -8.06 12.98
CA LYS A 254 -21.53 -9.35 13.65
C LYS A 254 -22.62 -9.29 14.73
N ILE A 255 -22.60 -8.27 15.58
CA ILE A 255 -23.59 -8.12 16.67
C ILE A 255 -24.99 -7.90 16.09
N GLU A 256 -25.11 -7.09 15.05
CA GLU A 256 -26.39 -6.83 14.37
C GLU A 256 -26.97 -8.10 13.74
N ILE A 257 -26.13 -8.86 13.03
CA ILE A 257 -26.52 -10.14 12.44
C ILE A 257 -26.94 -11.13 13.53
N ASP A 258 -26.15 -11.25 14.60
CA ASP A 258 -26.48 -12.13 15.73
C ASP A 258 -27.80 -11.72 16.39
N PHE A 259 -28.08 -10.42 16.52
CA PHE A 259 -29.34 -9.91 17.06
C PHE A 259 -30.53 -10.26 16.15
N THR A 260 -30.41 -10.01 14.85
CA THR A 260 -31.44 -10.35 13.85
C THR A 260 -31.74 -11.84 13.86
N LEU A 261 -30.70 -12.69 13.79
CA LEU A 261 -30.85 -14.14 13.86
C LEU A 261 -31.50 -14.61 15.16
N ALA A 262 -31.11 -14.05 16.31
CA ALA A 262 -31.71 -14.38 17.60
C ALA A 262 -33.20 -14.00 17.65
N LYS A 263 -33.56 -12.85 17.06
CA LYS A 263 -34.94 -12.36 16.98
C LYS A 263 -35.79 -13.26 16.09
N GLU A 264 -35.30 -13.60 14.91
CA GLU A 264 -36.05 -14.39 13.92
C GLU A 264 -36.15 -15.87 14.32
N SER A 265 -35.13 -16.42 14.97
CA SER A 265 -35.09 -17.84 15.40
C SER A 265 -35.75 -18.10 16.76
N ARG A 266 -36.32 -17.07 17.39
CA ARG A 266 -36.82 -17.10 18.77
C ARG A 266 -37.82 -18.23 19.04
N THR A 267 -38.74 -18.45 18.10
CA THR A 267 -39.82 -19.44 18.18
C THR A 267 -39.55 -20.69 17.35
N TRP A 268 -38.33 -20.85 16.81
CA TRP A 268 -37.97 -21.96 15.93
C TRP A 268 -36.90 -22.87 16.55
N ASN A 269 -37.09 -24.18 16.42
CA ASN A 269 -36.18 -25.21 16.88
C ASN A 269 -35.23 -25.65 15.78
N LEU A 270 -34.09 -24.95 15.69
CA LEU A 270 -33.03 -25.22 14.71
C LEU A 270 -32.26 -26.54 14.94
N GLY A 271 -32.39 -27.15 16.13
CA GLY A 271 -31.70 -28.39 16.46
C GLY A 271 -32.35 -29.61 15.83
N THR A 272 -33.68 -29.62 15.77
CA THR A 272 -34.47 -30.73 15.24
C THR A 272 -34.21 -30.94 13.75
N SER A 273 -34.27 -29.88 12.94
CA SER A 273 -33.92 -29.90 11.51
C SER A 273 -32.51 -30.43 11.28
N LEU A 274 -31.54 -29.88 12.02
CA LEU A 274 -30.12 -30.20 11.87
C LEU A 274 -29.74 -31.62 12.29
N LYS A 275 -30.35 -32.16 13.35
CA LYS A 275 -30.01 -33.50 13.89
C LYS A 275 -30.61 -34.65 13.06
N SER A 276 -31.79 -34.43 12.50
CA SER A 276 -32.66 -35.53 12.03
C SER A 276 -33.11 -35.42 10.57
N TYR A 277 -33.15 -34.22 9.97
CA TYR A 277 -33.78 -34.01 8.65
C TYR A 277 -32.81 -33.51 7.58
N ILE A 278 -31.75 -32.78 7.97
CA ILE A 278 -30.75 -32.28 7.02
C ILE A 278 -29.65 -33.32 6.86
N HIS A 279 -29.38 -33.75 5.63
CA HIS A 279 -28.30 -34.67 5.34
C HIS A 279 -26.92 -33.98 5.52
N PRO A 280 -25.99 -34.54 6.32
CA PRO A 280 -24.75 -33.86 6.70
C PRO A 280 -23.82 -33.53 5.52
N LYS A 281 -23.81 -34.36 4.45
CA LYS A 281 -23.04 -34.07 3.23
C LYS A 281 -23.45 -32.76 2.54
N VAL A 282 -24.69 -32.28 2.69
CA VAL A 282 -25.10 -30.97 2.12
C VAL A 282 -24.34 -29.83 2.78
N VAL A 283 -24.27 -29.87 4.11
CA VAL A 283 -23.58 -28.86 4.92
C VAL A 283 -22.07 -28.95 4.72
N TYR A 284 -21.52 -30.17 4.63
CA TYR A 284 -20.11 -30.38 4.37
C TYR A 284 -19.66 -29.83 3.01
N LYS A 285 -20.38 -30.18 1.92
CA LYS A 285 -20.04 -29.70 0.57
C LYS A 285 -20.10 -28.17 0.48
N TRP A 286 -21.10 -27.54 1.11
CA TRP A 286 -21.16 -26.09 1.18
C TRP A 286 -20.01 -25.51 2.01
N SER A 287 -19.69 -26.12 3.15
CA SER A 287 -18.58 -25.69 4.01
C SER A 287 -17.24 -25.74 3.27
N GLN A 288 -16.99 -26.78 2.48
CA GLN A 288 -15.82 -26.86 1.59
C GLN A 288 -15.83 -25.78 0.49
N SER A 289 -17.00 -25.51 -0.11
CA SER A 289 -17.08 -24.52 -1.20
C SER A 289 -16.79 -23.09 -0.72
N VAL A 290 -17.12 -22.77 0.54
CA VAL A 290 -16.86 -21.47 1.15
C VAL A 290 -15.63 -21.43 2.06
N ASP A 291 -14.81 -22.49 2.10
CA ASP A 291 -13.65 -22.59 3.00
C ASP A 291 -14.03 -22.28 4.46
N TYR A 292 -14.98 -23.05 4.98
CA TYR A 292 -15.48 -23.00 6.34
C TYR A 292 -15.32 -24.36 7.00
N ASP A 293 -14.88 -24.39 8.24
CA ASP A 293 -14.79 -25.63 9.00
C ASP A 293 -16.21 -26.08 9.40
N TRP A 294 -16.68 -27.16 8.77
CA TRP A 294 -17.99 -27.76 9.04
C TRP A 294 -18.16 -28.16 10.52
N ARG A 295 -17.08 -28.45 11.25
CA ARG A 295 -17.14 -28.78 12.69
C ARG A 295 -17.68 -27.63 13.52
N LYS A 296 -17.47 -26.37 13.10
CA LYS A 296 -17.99 -25.18 13.79
C LYS A 296 -19.51 -25.02 13.70
N ILE A 297 -20.16 -25.79 12.84
CA ILE A 297 -21.62 -25.83 12.66
C ILE A 297 -22.27 -26.77 13.68
N TYR A 298 -21.65 -27.91 13.92
CA TYR A 298 -22.22 -29.01 14.68
C TYR A 298 -21.69 -29.03 16.12
N SER A 299 -22.51 -29.51 17.06
CA SER A 299 -22.04 -29.84 18.41
C SER A 299 -21.09 -31.04 18.37
N THR A 300 -20.25 -31.22 19.39
CA THR A 300 -19.31 -32.34 19.49
C THR A 300 -19.98 -33.71 19.34
N ALA A 301 -21.21 -33.86 19.86
CA ALA A 301 -21.99 -35.09 19.70
C ALA A 301 -22.43 -35.34 18.23
N LEU A 302 -22.81 -34.29 17.50
CA LEU A 302 -23.18 -34.39 16.09
C LEU A 302 -21.97 -34.57 15.19
N GLN A 303 -20.83 -33.96 15.53
CA GLN A 303 -19.56 -34.21 14.83
C GLN A 303 -19.22 -35.70 14.86
N ARG A 304 -19.16 -36.31 16.05
CA ARG A 304 -18.89 -37.76 16.20
C ARG A 304 -19.89 -38.64 15.44
N LYS A 305 -21.17 -38.25 15.42
CA LYS A 305 -22.22 -38.96 14.67
C LYS A 305 -21.97 -38.93 13.16
N PHE A 306 -21.48 -37.81 12.63
CA PHE A 306 -21.41 -37.57 11.19
C PHE A 306 -20.01 -37.77 10.58
N GLU A 307 -18.95 -37.76 11.37
CA GLU A 307 -17.55 -37.87 10.91
C GLU A 307 -17.35 -39.11 10.01
N GLY A 308 -17.81 -40.28 10.45
CA GLY A 308 -17.73 -41.52 9.66
C GLY A 308 -18.61 -41.60 8.41
N TRP A 309 -19.53 -40.65 8.21
CA TRP A 309 -20.47 -40.58 7.08
C TRP A 309 -20.10 -39.50 6.06
N ILE A 310 -19.37 -38.48 6.49
CA ILE A 310 -19.01 -37.33 5.67
C ILE A 310 -17.70 -37.57 4.91
N GLU A 311 -16.74 -38.23 5.55
CA GLU A 311 -15.37 -38.43 5.04
C GLU A 311 -15.22 -39.68 4.15
N LYS A 312 -16.29 -40.47 4.01
CA LYS A 312 -16.43 -41.58 3.05
C LYS A 312 -17.23 -41.15 1.82
#